data_AF-A0A316QCF1-F1
#
_entry.id   AF-A0A316QCF1-F1
#
_cell.length_a   1.000
_cell.length_b   1.000
_cell.length_c   1.000
_cell.angle_alpha   90.00
_cell.angle_beta   90.00
_cell.angle_gamma   90.00
#
_symmetry.space_group_name_H-M   'P 1'
#
loop_
_entity.id
_entity.type
_entity.pdbx_description
1 polymer ?
#
loop_
_entity_poly.entity_id
_entity_poly.type
_entity_poly.pdbx_seq_one_letter_code
_entity_poly.pdbx_strand_id
1 'polypeptide(L)'
;MNAIISKGDKTAHVQLPVERKQLAGALSYLGANHTSDYDLKYNEENKDGLKVSLECFGVVENAIAKALPVGFRFHTLNESLTLMGNLPYQNRREVENTIKVDGLDSYEQLNRMLTEAYPQSVTTKYYCPLTIQVHSRDCYGDIDEDGYEEDAEFAARHEDLIRQKMLEYNAYDECNMAEYFHGNNGVSEKLRSADWDFERRNGELYGCITVQTAGPLTEDEEQDLKDWISGQNSDGLGEGFEQREIYLDGTRYGGFMYVSLWNSGDDYYIDNQDEFEDRLMSDGMTMGGM
;
A
#
# COMPACT_ATOMS: atom_id res chain seq x y z
N MET A 1 11.04 -25.20 5.45
CA MET A 1 11.04 -25.78 6.82
C MET A 1 9.63 -26.25 7.10
N ASN A 2 9.47 -27.42 7.70
CA ASN A 2 8.15 -27.94 8.09
C ASN A 2 8.02 -27.95 9.62
N ALA A 3 6.85 -27.60 10.11
CA ALA A 3 6.47 -27.85 11.49
C ALA A 3 5.70 -29.16 11.60
N ILE A 4 6.09 -29.96 12.58
CA ILE A 4 5.45 -31.22 12.94
C ILE A 4 4.70 -30.98 14.24
N ILE A 5 3.37 -31.06 14.19
CA ILE A 5 2.49 -30.85 15.33
C ILE A 5 1.93 -32.22 15.72
N SER A 6 2.20 -32.68 16.95
CA SER A 6 1.72 -33.97 17.44
C SER A 6 0.82 -33.83 18.65
N LYS A 7 -0.13 -34.76 18.78
CA LYS A 7 -1.00 -34.95 19.96
C LYS A 7 -1.23 -36.44 20.17
N GLY A 8 -0.58 -37.01 21.18
CA GLY A 8 -0.52 -38.47 21.36
C GLY A 8 0.07 -39.15 20.12
N ASP A 9 -0.66 -40.11 19.55
CA ASP A 9 -0.23 -40.88 18.38
C ASP A 9 -0.52 -40.20 17.03
N LYS A 10 -1.18 -39.04 17.03
CA LYS A 10 -1.52 -38.30 15.81
C LYS A 10 -0.49 -37.21 15.53
N THR A 11 -0.17 -37.05 14.26
CA THR A 11 0.77 -36.02 13.78
C THR A 11 0.21 -35.30 12.56
N ALA A 12 0.37 -33.99 12.51
CA ALA A 12 0.09 -33.14 11.36
C ALA A 12 1.36 -32.41 10.93
N HIS A 13 1.50 -32.19 9.62
CA HIS A 13 2.63 -31.48 9.03
C HIS A 13 2.12 -30.19 8.39
N VAL A 14 2.79 -29.07 8.66
CA VAL A 14 2.51 -27.80 7.99
C VAL A 14 3.82 -27.19 7.49
N GLN A 15 3.80 -26.67 6.27
CA GLN A 15 4.93 -25.93 5.72
C GLN A 15 4.95 -24.53 6.34
N LEU A 16 6.13 -24.06 6.74
CA LEU A 16 6.33 -22.69 7.23
C LEU A 16 6.81 -21.77 6.10
N PRO A 17 6.36 -20.49 6.07
CA PRO A 17 5.31 -19.92 6.94
C PRO A 17 3.92 -20.51 6.63
N VAL A 18 3.11 -20.70 7.67
CA VAL A 18 1.77 -21.30 7.59
C VAL A 18 0.69 -20.24 7.75
N GLU A 19 -0.34 -20.31 6.92
CA GLU A 19 -1.54 -19.46 7.07
C GLU A 19 -2.44 -19.94 8.21
N ARG A 20 -3.19 -19.00 8.81
CA ARG A 20 -4.11 -19.32 9.91
C ARG A 20 -5.12 -20.41 9.56
N LYS A 21 -5.66 -20.40 8.33
CA LYS A 21 -6.63 -21.40 7.87
C LYS A 21 -6.02 -22.80 7.76
N GLN A 22 -4.78 -22.89 7.26
CA GLN A 22 -4.06 -24.15 7.14
C GLN A 22 -3.70 -24.72 8.53
N LEU A 23 -3.22 -23.85 9.44
CA LEU A 23 -2.93 -24.23 10.82
C LEU A 23 -4.20 -24.70 11.55
N ALA A 24 -5.32 -24.00 11.36
CA ALA A 24 -6.61 -24.40 11.94
C ALA A 24 -7.04 -25.79 11.46
N GLY A 25 -6.86 -26.09 10.17
CA GLY A 25 -7.13 -27.41 9.62
C GLY A 25 -6.27 -28.51 10.26
N ALA A 26 -4.97 -28.25 10.42
CA ALA A 26 -4.04 -29.18 11.06
C ALA A 26 -4.41 -29.43 12.53
N LEU A 27 -4.73 -28.39 13.29
CA LEU A 27 -5.17 -28.51 14.69
C LEU A 27 -6.50 -29.27 14.80
N SER A 28 -7.45 -28.99 13.90
CA SER A 28 -8.74 -29.68 13.91
C SER A 28 -8.60 -31.18 13.65
N TYR A 29 -7.71 -31.59 12.75
CA TYR A 29 -7.35 -33.00 12.54
C TYR A 29 -6.82 -33.68 13.81
N LEU A 30 -6.05 -32.95 14.61
CA LEU A 30 -5.55 -33.40 15.91
C LEU A 30 -6.63 -33.38 17.01
N GLY A 31 -7.83 -32.88 16.73
CA GLY A 31 -8.88 -32.70 17.75
C GLY A 31 -8.57 -31.55 18.72
N ALA A 32 -7.90 -30.51 18.22
CA ALA A 32 -7.63 -29.26 18.90
C ALA A 32 -8.44 -28.15 18.21
N ASN A 33 -9.48 -27.67 18.87
CA ASN A 33 -10.49 -26.77 18.29
C ASN A 33 -10.74 -25.53 19.15
N HIS A 34 -9.93 -25.29 20.19
CA HIS A 34 -10.03 -24.14 21.07
C HIS A 34 -9.00 -23.07 20.72
N THR A 35 -9.32 -21.81 21.01
CA THR A 35 -8.39 -20.69 20.79
C THR A 35 -7.10 -20.82 21.60
N SER A 36 -7.15 -21.46 22.77
CA SER A 36 -5.94 -21.74 23.56
C SER A 36 -5.01 -22.77 22.91
N ASP A 37 -5.50 -23.58 21.98
CA ASP A 37 -4.67 -24.58 21.27
C ASP A 37 -3.67 -23.93 20.30
N TYR A 38 -3.85 -22.64 19.99
CA TYR A 38 -2.95 -21.87 19.12
C TYR A 38 -1.71 -21.33 19.85
N ASP A 39 -1.65 -21.39 21.19
CA ASP A 39 -0.46 -21.02 21.97
C ASP A 39 0.57 -22.17 21.96
N LEU A 40 1.00 -22.52 20.75
CA LEU A 40 1.97 -23.56 20.49
C LEU A 40 3.38 -23.04 20.79
N LYS A 41 4.18 -23.90 21.41
CA LYS A 41 5.56 -23.61 21.73
C LYS A 41 6.49 -24.68 21.17
N TYR A 42 7.64 -24.23 20.67
CA TYR A 42 8.65 -25.10 20.12
C TYR A 42 9.29 -25.97 21.21
N ASN A 43 9.34 -27.28 20.99
CA ASN A 43 9.89 -28.30 21.89
C ASN A 43 9.28 -28.33 23.30
N GLU A 44 8.09 -27.77 23.49
CA GLU A 44 7.34 -27.82 24.75
C GLU A 44 5.95 -28.41 24.46
N GLU A 45 5.49 -29.29 25.34
CA GLU A 45 4.13 -29.82 25.28
C GLU A 45 3.20 -28.86 26.02
N ASN A 46 2.11 -28.44 25.38
CA ASN A 46 1.13 -27.58 26.04
C ASN A 46 0.18 -28.40 26.93
N LYS A 47 -0.67 -27.70 27.69
CA LYS A 47 -1.67 -28.32 28.59
C LYS A 47 -2.65 -29.27 27.89
N ASP A 48 -2.83 -29.11 26.57
CA ASP A 48 -3.76 -29.84 25.74
C ASP A 48 -3.07 -31.03 25.03
N GLY A 49 -1.81 -31.31 25.37
CA GLY A 49 -1.00 -32.42 24.86
C GLY A 49 -0.43 -32.19 23.46
N LEU A 50 -0.43 -30.95 22.97
CA LEU A 50 0.15 -30.58 21.68
C LEU A 50 1.63 -30.29 21.83
N LYS A 51 2.43 -30.85 20.94
CA LYS A 51 3.87 -30.61 20.85
C LYS A 51 4.25 -30.19 19.45
N VAL A 52 5.15 -29.22 19.33
CA VAL A 52 5.70 -28.77 18.05
C VAL A 52 7.19 -29.09 17.96
N SER A 53 7.59 -29.73 16.87
CA SER A 53 8.98 -29.85 16.43
C SER A 53 9.15 -29.33 15.01
N LEU A 54 10.40 -29.14 14.59
CA LEU A 54 10.74 -28.59 13.27
C LEU A 54 11.56 -29.61 12.49
N GLU A 55 11.23 -29.72 11.20
CA GLU A 55 12.00 -30.47 10.20
C GLU A 55 12.61 -29.48 9.22
N CYS A 56 13.95 -29.50 9.14
CA CYS A 56 14.75 -28.55 8.38
C CYS A 56 15.48 -29.26 7.24
N PHE A 57 15.40 -28.71 6.04
CA PHE A 57 15.96 -29.29 4.82
C PHE A 57 17.23 -28.55 4.36
N GLY A 58 17.41 -27.30 4.78
CA GLY A 58 18.51 -26.44 4.34
C GLY A 58 19.44 -25.98 5.46
N VAL A 59 20.62 -25.44 5.09
CA VAL A 59 21.60 -24.89 6.03
C VAL A 59 21.00 -23.73 6.84
N VAL A 60 20.31 -22.80 6.17
CA VAL A 60 19.65 -21.65 6.80
C VAL A 60 18.58 -22.11 7.77
N GLU A 61 17.72 -23.04 7.37
CA GLU A 61 16.64 -23.56 8.22
C GLU A 61 17.20 -24.23 9.47
N ASN A 62 18.27 -25.01 9.33
CA ASN A 62 18.95 -25.64 10.45
C ASN A 62 19.58 -24.62 11.40
N ALA A 63 20.15 -23.53 10.86
CA ALA A 63 20.69 -22.44 11.68
C ALA A 63 19.57 -21.75 12.47
N ILE A 64 18.45 -21.42 11.81
CA ILE A 64 17.27 -20.84 12.45
C ILE A 64 16.76 -21.74 13.58
N ALA A 65 16.54 -23.03 13.32
CA ALA A 65 16.01 -23.95 14.33
C ALA A 65 16.93 -24.10 15.56
N LYS A 66 18.26 -24.06 15.37
CA LYS A 66 19.24 -24.12 16.47
C LYS A 66 19.27 -22.84 17.31
N ALA A 67 18.95 -21.70 16.70
CA ALA A 67 18.94 -20.39 17.34
C ALA A 67 17.67 -20.14 18.18
N LEU A 68 16.66 -21.02 18.10
CA LEU A 68 15.42 -20.89 18.86
C LEU A 68 15.60 -21.40 20.30
N PRO A 69 15.18 -20.62 21.32
CA PRO A 69 15.14 -21.13 22.68
C PRO A 69 14.04 -22.18 22.84
N VAL A 70 14.17 -23.02 23.88
CA VAL A 70 13.10 -23.94 24.27
C VAL A 70 11.87 -23.14 24.72
N GLY A 71 10.68 -23.56 24.31
CA GLY A 71 9.44 -22.86 24.63
C GLY A 71 9.17 -21.63 23.74
N PHE A 72 9.95 -21.44 22.67
CA PHE A 72 9.76 -20.32 21.75
C PHE A 72 8.37 -20.37 21.10
N ARG A 73 7.71 -19.21 21.01
CA ARG A 73 6.34 -19.12 20.52
C ARG A 73 6.31 -19.43 19.02
N PHE A 74 5.51 -20.43 18.64
CA PHE A 74 5.38 -20.86 17.25
C PHE A 74 4.90 -19.73 16.35
N HIS A 75 3.98 -18.90 16.82
CA HIS A 75 3.47 -17.76 16.08
C HIS A 75 4.58 -16.75 15.73
N THR A 76 5.46 -16.42 16.69
CA THR A 76 6.58 -15.49 16.49
C THR A 76 7.60 -16.02 15.48
N LEU A 77 7.87 -17.33 15.50
CA LEU A 77 8.70 -17.96 14.45
C LEU A 77 8.03 -17.83 13.08
N ASN A 78 6.72 -18.12 13.02
CA ASN A 78 5.96 -18.04 11.78
C ASN A 78 5.98 -16.62 11.19
N GLU A 79 5.78 -15.60 12.02
CA GLU A 79 5.86 -14.19 11.62
C GLU A 79 7.24 -13.82 11.05
N SER A 80 8.32 -14.27 11.70
CA SER A 80 9.69 -14.03 11.22
C SER A 80 9.96 -14.69 9.87
N LEU A 81 9.47 -15.92 9.68
CA LEU A 81 9.61 -16.62 8.39
C LEU A 81 8.73 -15.99 7.30
N THR A 82 7.57 -15.44 7.65
CA THR A 82 6.77 -14.61 6.74
C THR A 82 7.51 -13.32 6.37
N LEU A 83 8.11 -12.63 7.34
CA LEU A 83 8.90 -11.42 7.10
C LEU A 83 10.07 -11.71 6.14
N MET A 84 10.84 -12.75 6.41
CA MET A 84 11.89 -13.24 5.52
C MET A 84 11.34 -13.66 4.14
N GLY A 85 10.13 -14.24 4.14
CA GLY A 85 9.27 -14.54 3.00
C GLY A 85 9.06 -13.38 2.05
N ASN A 86 8.82 -12.21 2.64
CA ASN A 86 8.37 -11.00 1.97
C ASN A 86 9.51 -10.01 1.72
N LEU A 87 10.74 -10.33 2.11
CA LEU A 87 11.90 -9.51 1.78
C LEU A 87 12.12 -9.48 0.26
N PRO A 88 12.53 -8.33 -0.31
CA PRO A 88 13.01 -8.27 -1.68
C PRO A 88 14.10 -9.32 -1.91
N TYR A 89 14.17 -9.86 -3.13
CA TYR A 89 15.04 -11.00 -3.44
C TYR A 89 16.49 -10.76 -3.01
N GLN A 90 17.06 -9.57 -3.30
CA GLN A 90 18.46 -9.27 -2.94
C GLN A 90 18.67 -9.26 -1.42
N ASN A 91 17.85 -8.52 -0.68
CA ASN A 91 17.90 -8.44 0.79
C ASN A 91 17.76 -9.82 1.43
N ARG A 92 16.82 -10.63 0.93
CA ARG A 92 16.65 -12.02 1.37
C ARG A 92 17.90 -12.85 1.13
N ARG A 93 18.52 -12.73 -0.05
CA ARG A 93 19.73 -13.47 -0.41
C ARG A 93 20.92 -13.05 0.43
N GLU A 94 21.03 -11.76 0.76
CA GLU A 94 22.05 -11.26 1.69
C GLU A 94 21.86 -11.87 3.07
N VAL A 95 20.67 -11.80 3.67
CA VAL A 95 20.36 -12.42 4.97
C VAL A 95 20.68 -13.92 4.95
N GLU A 96 20.23 -14.64 3.93
CA GLU A 96 20.51 -16.07 3.80
C GLU A 96 22.01 -16.37 3.67
N ASN A 97 22.76 -15.56 2.93
CA ASN A 97 24.20 -15.74 2.74
C ASN A 97 24.96 -15.45 4.03
N THR A 98 24.62 -14.38 4.75
CA THR A 98 25.18 -14.10 6.07
C THR A 98 24.94 -15.27 7.03
N ILE A 99 23.71 -15.82 7.09
CA ILE A 99 23.42 -17.00 7.93
C ILE A 99 24.25 -18.23 7.48
N LYS A 100 24.44 -18.43 6.17
CA LYS A 100 25.23 -19.57 5.65
C LYS A 100 26.72 -19.45 5.96
N VAL A 101 27.27 -18.25 5.93
CA VAL A 101 28.72 -18.00 6.05
C VAL A 101 29.11 -17.76 7.51
N ASP A 102 28.43 -16.84 8.19
CA ASP A 102 28.77 -16.38 9.53
C ASP A 102 28.04 -17.18 10.62
N GLY A 103 26.96 -17.87 10.25
CA GLY A 103 26.09 -18.59 11.18
C GLY A 103 25.01 -17.70 11.78
N LEU A 104 24.32 -18.24 12.78
CA LEU A 104 23.25 -17.55 13.51
C LEU A 104 23.30 -17.98 14.98
N ASP A 105 23.62 -17.05 15.86
CA ASP A 105 23.86 -17.31 17.28
C ASP A 105 22.56 -17.33 18.09
N SER A 106 21.58 -16.51 17.70
CA SER A 106 20.31 -16.42 18.42
C SER A 106 19.16 -15.93 17.54
N TYR A 107 17.93 -16.16 18.01
CA TYR A 107 16.74 -15.60 17.38
C TYR A 107 16.77 -14.06 17.35
N GLU A 108 17.30 -13.39 18.39
CA GLU A 108 17.39 -11.93 18.40
C GLU A 108 18.30 -11.40 17.29
N GLN A 109 19.36 -12.13 16.95
CA GLN A 109 20.20 -11.80 15.79
C GLN A 109 19.40 -11.94 14.48
N LEU A 110 18.65 -13.03 14.31
CA LEU A 110 17.79 -13.23 13.13
C LEU A 110 16.77 -12.10 13.00
N ASN A 111 16.06 -11.80 14.09
CA ASN A 111 15.05 -10.76 14.11
C ASN A 111 15.65 -9.40 13.74
N ARG A 112 16.86 -9.08 14.24
CA ARG A 112 17.58 -7.86 13.87
C ARG A 112 17.93 -7.84 12.38
N MET A 113 18.54 -8.91 11.87
CA MET A 113 18.90 -9.01 10.45
C MET A 113 17.68 -8.85 9.54
N LEU A 114 16.55 -9.49 9.88
CA LEU A 114 15.32 -9.38 9.11
C LEU A 114 14.73 -7.97 9.19
N THR A 115 14.78 -7.32 10.35
CA THR A 115 14.27 -5.95 10.53
C THR A 115 15.13 -4.95 9.76
N GLU A 116 16.46 -5.09 9.81
CA GLU A 116 17.41 -4.22 9.09
C GLU A 116 17.35 -4.45 7.56
N ALA A 117 17.12 -5.70 7.14
CA ALA A 117 16.94 -6.05 5.74
C ALA A 117 15.56 -5.66 5.20
N TYR A 118 14.57 -5.43 6.06
CA TYR A 118 13.25 -5.01 5.62
C TYR A 118 13.35 -3.55 5.14
N PRO A 119 12.94 -3.24 3.90
CA PRO A 119 13.04 -1.88 3.40
C PRO A 119 12.22 -0.95 4.30
N GLN A 120 12.81 0.17 4.74
CA GLN A 120 12.03 1.21 5.41
C GLN A 120 10.96 1.71 4.44
N SER A 121 9.75 1.92 4.95
CA SER A 121 8.68 2.51 4.16
C SER A 121 9.08 3.93 3.76
N VAL A 122 9.13 4.19 2.47
CA VAL A 122 9.27 5.53 1.91
C VAL A 122 7.87 6.02 1.56
N THR A 123 7.57 7.27 1.90
CA THR A 123 6.32 7.93 1.51
C THR A 123 6.65 9.08 0.60
N THR A 124 6.12 9.05 -0.61
CA THR A 124 6.32 10.07 -1.63
C THR A 124 4.96 10.61 -2.07
N LYS A 125 4.87 11.92 -2.27
CA LYS A 125 3.69 12.56 -2.84
C LYS A 125 3.92 12.86 -4.31
N TYR A 126 2.89 12.60 -5.10
CA TYR A 126 2.81 12.96 -6.50
C TYR A 126 1.67 13.94 -6.72
N TYR A 127 1.91 14.96 -7.53
CA TYR A 127 0.97 16.05 -7.78
C TYR A 127 0.57 16.08 -9.25
N CYS A 128 -0.71 16.35 -9.50
CA CYS A 128 -1.27 16.52 -10.84
C CYS A 128 -2.23 17.71 -10.87
N PRO A 129 -2.39 18.38 -12.03
CA PRO A 129 -3.36 19.46 -12.18
C PRO A 129 -4.79 18.92 -12.14
N LEU A 130 -5.74 19.80 -11.83
CA LEU A 130 -7.17 19.49 -11.84
C LEU A 130 -7.87 20.23 -12.98
N THR A 131 -8.87 19.59 -13.57
CA THR A 131 -9.81 20.23 -14.50
C THR A 131 -11.20 20.27 -13.88
N ILE A 132 -11.81 21.45 -13.82
CA ILE A 132 -13.08 21.68 -13.15
C ILE A 132 -14.13 22.10 -14.17
N GLN A 133 -15.10 21.22 -14.43
CA GLN A 133 -16.22 21.55 -15.31
C GLN A 133 -17.43 21.93 -14.49
N VAL A 134 -17.98 23.12 -14.72
CA VAL A 134 -19.14 23.66 -13.99
C VAL A 134 -20.32 23.81 -14.92
N HIS A 135 -21.45 23.27 -14.47
CA HIS A 135 -22.75 23.43 -15.12
C HIS A 135 -23.67 24.24 -14.21
N SER A 136 -23.97 25.46 -14.63
CA SER A 136 -24.83 26.37 -13.89
C SER A 136 -26.28 26.24 -14.32
N ARG A 137 -27.22 26.52 -13.41
CA ARG A 137 -28.63 26.68 -13.79
C ARG A 137 -28.91 28.08 -14.30
N ASP A 138 -29.77 28.15 -15.29
CA ASP A 138 -30.28 29.40 -15.81
C ASP A 138 -31.42 29.97 -14.92
N CYS A 139 -32.00 31.11 -15.32
CA CYS A 139 -33.07 31.74 -14.56
C CYS A 139 -34.42 31.00 -14.59
N TYR A 140 -34.54 29.96 -15.42
CA TYR A 140 -35.70 29.07 -15.49
C TYR A 140 -35.46 27.74 -14.75
N GLY A 141 -34.23 27.51 -14.26
CA GLY A 141 -33.82 26.33 -13.53
C GLY A 141 -33.28 25.21 -14.41
N ASP A 142 -33.13 25.46 -15.71
CA ASP A 142 -32.56 24.52 -16.67
C ASP A 142 -31.02 24.54 -16.57
N ILE A 143 -30.40 23.37 -16.77
CA ILE A 143 -28.96 23.19 -16.68
C ILE A 143 -28.34 23.59 -18.03
N ASP A 144 -27.29 24.40 -17.99
CA ASP A 144 -26.46 24.63 -19.17
C ASP A 144 -25.63 23.37 -19.49
N GLU A 145 -26.02 22.65 -20.53
CA GLU A 145 -25.36 21.40 -20.95
C GLU A 145 -23.93 21.64 -21.45
N ASP A 146 -23.62 22.82 -22.01
CA ASP A 146 -22.29 23.13 -22.52
C ASP A 146 -21.30 23.39 -21.37
N GLY A 147 -21.79 23.90 -20.24
CA GLY A 147 -20.97 24.20 -19.06
C GLY A 147 -19.82 25.18 -19.34
N TYR A 148 -18.90 25.29 -18.39
CA TYR A 148 -17.65 26.03 -18.58
C TYR A 148 -16.58 25.55 -17.59
N GLU A 149 -15.32 25.78 -17.92
CA GLU A 149 -14.18 25.39 -17.09
C GLU A 149 -13.84 26.49 -16.06
N GLU A 150 -13.56 26.08 -14.83
CA GLU A 150 -13.08 26.93 -13.73
C GLU A 150 -11.64 26.56 -13.36
N ASP A 151 -10.94 27.50 -12.72
CA ASP A 151 -9.52 27.36 -12.38
C ASP A 151 -9.26 26.59 -11.06
N ALA A 152 -7.97 26.33 -10.80
CA ALA A 152 -7.54 25.65 -9.58
C ALA A 152 -7.79 26.48 -8.30
N GLU A 153 -7.90 27.81 -8.39
CA GLU A 153 -8.27 28.67 -7.25
C GLU A 153 -9.77 28.52 -6.92
N PHE A 154 -10.64 28.38 -7.92
CA PHE A 154 -12.04 28.01 -7.76
C PHE A 154 -12.16 26.64 -7.08
N ALA A 155 -11.41 25.64 -7.54
CA ALA A 155 -11.36 24.32 -6.90
C ALA A 155 -10.99 24.43 -5.42
N ALA A 156 -9.98 25.25 -5.12
CA ALA A 156 -9.52 25.48 -3.76
C ALA A 156 -10.63 26.06 -2.87
N ARG A 157 -11.43 27.00 -3.37
CA ARG A 157 -12.58 27.57 -2.61
C ARG A 157 -13.65 26.53 -2.26
N HIS A 158 -13.71 25.41 -2.99
CA HIS A 158 -14.66 24.33 -2.80
C HIS A 158 -14.00 23.02 -2.33
N GLU A 159 -12.77 23.09 -1.82
CA GLU A 159 -11.96 21.94 -1.39
C GLU A 159 -12.73 20.97 -0.47
N ASP A 160 -13.48 21.48 0.51
CA ASP A 160 -14.25 20.66 1.44
C ASP A 160 -15.28 19.77 0.71
N LEU A 161 -15.96 20.30 -0.31
CA LEU A 161 -16.95 19.57 -1.09
C LEU A 161 -16.27 18.51 -1.97
N ILE A 162 -15.14 18.85 -2.58
CA ILE A 162 -14.36 17.96 -3.44
C ILE A 162 -13.83 16.78 -2.62
N ARG A 163 -13.20 17.05 -1.47
CA ARG A 163 -12.70 16.01 -0.55
C ARG A 163 -13.82 15.12 -0.03
N GLN A 164 -14.95 15.71 0.38
CA GLN A 164 -16.09 14.91 0.84
C GLN A 164 -16.56 13.95 -0.26
N LYS A 165 -16.64 14.40 -1.51
CA LYS A 165 -17.05 13.56 -2.64
C LYS A 165 -16.05 12.45 -2.94
N MET A 166 -14.76 12.71 -2.76
CA MET A 166 -13.72 11.68 -2.92
C MET A 166 -13.77 10.64 -1.80
N LEU A 167 -14.02 11.06 -0.55
CA LEU A 167 -14.27 10.13 0.56
C LEU A 167 -15.51 9.26 0.30
N GLU A 168 -16.59 9.84 -0.21
CA GLU A 168 -17.78 9.10 -0.63
C GLU A 168 -17.51 8.15 -1.81
N TYR A 169 -16.55 8.47 -2.68
CA TYR A 169 -16.10 7.58 -3.76
C TYR A 169 -15.32 6.39 -3.23
N ASN A 170 -14.29 6.65 -2.41
CA ASN A 170 -13.44 5.62 -1.85
C ASN A 170 -14.17 4.70 -0.86
N ALA A 171 -15.25 5.15 -0.21
CA ALA A 171 -16.01 4.32 0.73
C ALA A 171 -16.68 3.08 0.11
N TYR A 172 -16.76 3.00 -1.23
CA TYR A 172 -17.34 1.85 -1.93
C TYR A 172 -16.33 0.73 -2.21
N ASP A 173 -15.02 0.99 -2.06
CA ASP A 173 -13.96 0.01 -2.27
C ASP A 173 -13.14 -0.17 -0.98
N GLU A 174 -13.07 -1.39 -0.47
CA GLU A 174 -12.31 -1.72 0.75
C GLU A 174 -10.84 -2.06 0.42
N CYS A 175 -10.49 -2.24 -0.86
CA CYS A 175 -9.15 -2.58 -1.31
C CYS A 175 -8.29 -1.31 -1.45
N ASN A 176 -7.00 -1.40 -1.10
CA ASN A 176 -6.08 -0.30 -1.38
C ASN A 176 -5.80 -0.24 -2.89
N MET A 177 -5.70 0.97 -3.45
CA MET A 177 -5.47 1.16 -4.89
C MET A 177 -4.18 0.49 -5.40
N ALA A 178 -3.19 0.26 -4.51
CA ALA A 178 -2.00 -0.51 -4.83
C ALA A 178 -2.28 -1.93 -5.35
N GLU A 179 -3.42 -2.54 -5.00
CA GLU A 179 -3.81 -3.87 -5.49
C GLU A 179 -4.11 -3.89 -7.00
N TYR A 180 -4.45 -2.73 -7.58
CA TYR A 180 -4.75 -2.57 -9.00
C TYR A 180 -3.49 -2.23 -9.83
N PHE A 181 -2.30 -2.27 -9.22
CA PHE A 181 -1.05 -2.07 -9.93
C PHE A 181 -0.71 -3.31 -10.77
N HIS A 182 -0.54 -3.11 -12.09
CA HIS A 182 -0.19 -4.17 -13.05
C HIS A 182 1.09 -3.84 -13.84
N GLY A 183 1.90 -2.91 -13.34
CA GLY A 183 3.16 -2.52 -13.96
C GLY A 183 4.31 -3.49 -13.69
N ASN A 184 5.53 -2.99 -13.84
CA ASN A 184 6.76 -3.76 -13.67
C ASN A 184 6.86 -4.44 -12.30
N ASN A 185 7.44 -5.65 -12.27
CA ASN A 185 7.64 -6.45 -11.06
C ASN A 185 8.35 -5.66 -9.94
N GLY A 186 9.28 -4.75 -10.28
CA GLY A 186 10.01 -3.94 -9.29
C GLY A 186 9.08 -3.05 -8.46
N VAL A 187 8.18 -2.31 -9.11
CA VAL A 187 7.19 -1.47 -8.43
C VAL A 187 6.16 -2.33 -7.72
N SER A 188 5.67 -3.41 -8.33
CA SER A 188 4.70 -4.34 -7.72
C SER A 188 5.21 -4.95 -6.41
N GLU A 189 6.51 -5.25 -6.30
CA GLU A 189 7.11 -5.79 -5.07
C GLU A 189 7.25 -4.72 -3.97
N LYS A 190 7.46 -3.46 -4.36
CA LYS A 190 7.71 -2.34 -3.44
C LYS A 190 6.43 -1.62 -3.02
N LEU A 191 5.44 -1.48 -3.89
CA LEU A 191 4.23 -0.70 -3.62
C LEU A 191 3.48 -1.29 -2.42
N ARG A 192 3.07 -0.42 -1.49
CA ARG A 192 2.36 -0.77 -0.26
C ARG A 192 1.00 -0.10 -0.18
N SER A 193 0.95 1.18 -0.51
CA SER A 193 -0.30 1.90 -0.68
C SER A 193 -0.18 2.99 -1.72
N ALA A 194 -1.30 3.35 -2.32
CA ALA A 194 -1.46 4.56 -3.11
C ALA A 194 -2.82 5.17 -2.76
N ASP A 195 -2.81 6.40 -2.26
CA ASP A 195 -4.02 7.06 -1.75
C ASP A 195 -4.20 8.39 -2.48
N TRP A 196 -5.31 8.51 -3.21
CA TRP A 196 -5.67 9.72 -3.94
C TRP A 196 -6.43 10.68 -3.03
N ASP A 197 -5.95 11.91 -3.00
CA ASP A 197 -6.55 13.03 -2.27
C ASP A 197 -6.21 14.35 -2.98
N PHE A 198 -6.42 15.48 -2.32
CA PHE A 198 -6.10 16.81 -2.82
C PHE A 198 -5.14 17.54 -1.88
N GLU A 199 -4.43 18.54 -2.39
CA GLU A 199 -3.60 19.41 -1.56
C GLU A 199 -3.61 20.84 -2.09
N ARG A 200 -3.80 21.80 -1.18
CA ARG A 200 -3.78 23.23 -1.51
C ARG A 200 -2.36 23.77 -1.46
N ARG A 201 -1.90 24.40 -2.55
CA ARG A 201 -0.58 25.02 -2.68
C ARG A 201 -0.70 26.37 -3.38
N ASN A 202 -0.08 27.40 -2.81
CA ASN A 202 -0.12 28.78 -3.31
C ASN A 202 -1.52 29.37 -3.62
N GLY A 203 -2.57 28.87 -2.96
CA GLY A 203 -3.95 29.34 -3.16
C GLY A 203 -4.78 28.46 -4.10
N GLU A 204 -4.14 27.56 -4.83
CA GLU A 204 -4.73 26.63 -5.80
C GLU A 204 -4.83 25.21 -5.22
N LEU A 205 -5.74 24.39 -5.76
CA LEU A 205 -5.92 23.00 -5.38
C LEU A 205 -5.36 22.06 -6.45
N TYR A 206 -4.60 21.07 -6.02
CA TYR A 206 -3.99 20.06 -6.87
C TYR A 206 -4.45 18.67 -6.44
N GLY A 207 -4.46 17.73 -7.40
CA GLY A 207 -4.53 16.31 -7.06
C GLY A 207 -3.24 15.90 -6.36
N CYS A 208 -3.35 15.15 -5.28
CA CYS A 208 -2.23 14.69 -4.46
C CYS A 208 -2.35 13.20 -4.21
N ILE A 209 -1.43 12.41 -4.76
CA ILE A 209 -1.37 10.97 -4.59
C ILE A 209 -0.27 10.66 -3.59
N THR A 210 -0.63 10.15 -2.43
CA THR A 210 0.32 9.71 -1.41
C THR A 210 0.64 8.24 -1.63
N VAL A 211 1.88 7.94 -2.01
CA VAL A 211 2.34 6.58 -2.30
C VAL A 211 3.30 6.11 -1.21
N GLN A 212 3.09 4.89 -0.71
CA GLN A 212 4.02 4.22 0.19
C GLN A 212 4.70 3.05 -0.52
N THR A 213 6.02 2.99 -0.43
CA THR A 213 6.85 1.93 -1.03
C THR A 213 7.80 1.32 -0.01
N ALA A 214 8.14 0.05 -0.20
CA ALA A 214 9.18 -0.63 0.56
C ALA A 214 10.55 -0.24 -0.01
N GLY A 215 11.10 0.85 0.52
CA GLY A 215 12.35 1.47 0.04
C GLY A 215 12.13 2.44 -1.12
N PRO A 216 13.18 3.17 -1.53
CA PRO A 216 13.09 4.12 -2.62
C PRO A 216 12.88 3.41 -3.97
N LEU A 217 12.20 4.12 -4.87
CA LEU A 217 12.09 3.75 -6.27
C LEU A 217 13.33 4.20 -7.04
N THR A 218 13.74 3.43 -8.05
CA THR A 218 14.68 3.91 -9.07
C THR A 218 13.95 4.84 -10.05
N GLU A 219 14.69 5.62 -10.85
CA GLU A 219 14.09 6.51 -11.86
C GLU A 219 13.12 5.77 -12.79
N ASP A 220 13.51 4.59 -13.30
CA ASP A 220 12.65 3.77 -14.16
C ASP A 220 11.38 3.27 -13.44
N GLU A 221 11.48 2.92 -12.14
CA GLU A 221 10.36 2.45 -11.34
C GLU A 221 9.40 3.58 -10.99
N GLU A 222 9.94 4.78 -10.74
CA GLU A 222 9.14 5.98 -10.53
C GLU A 222 8.40 6.39 -11.81
N GLN A 223 9.03 6.27 -12.98
CA GLN A 223 8.35 6.53 -14.25
C GLN A 223 7.20 5.54 -14.49
N ASP A 224 7.43 4.24 -14.25
CA ASP A 224 6.38 3.22 -14.35
C ASP A 224 5.21 3.51 -13.38
N LEU A 225 5.50 4.02 -12.18
CA LEU A 225 4.48 4.44 -11.20
C LEU A 225 3.70 5.66 -11.69
N LYS A 226 4.38 6.68 -12.23
CA LYS A 226 3.72 7.88 -12.79
C LYS A 226 2.80 7.53 -13.96
N ASP A 227 3.24 6.65 -14.86
CA ASP A 227 2.44 6.19 -15.99
C ASP A 227 1.18 5.45 -15.51
N TRP A 228 1.30 4.64 -14.46
CA TRP A 228 0.16 3.99 -13.83
C TRP A 228 -0.79 4.98 -13.15
N ILE A 229 -0.28 5.98 -12.41
CA ILE A 229 -1.10 7.04 -11.81
C ILE A 229 -1.87 7.79 -12.91
N SER A 230 -1.22 8.11 -14.03
CA SER A 230 -1.85 8.75 -15.19
C SER A 230 -2.99 7.91 -15.75
N GLY A 231 -2.76 6.60 -15.92
CA GLY A 231 -3.79 5.66 -16.35
C GLY A 231 -4.97 5.58 -15.39
N GLN A 232 -4.71 5.54 -14.07
CA GLN A 232 -5.76 5.58 -13.05
C GLN A 232 -6.55 6.89 -13.09
N ASN A 233 -5.87 8.03 -13.26
CA ASN A 233 -6.54 9.34 -13.33
C ASN A 233 -7.45 9.45 -14.57
N SER A 234 -7.01 8.95 -15.72
CA SER A 234 -7.75 9.05 -16.99
C SER A 234 -8.91 8.04 -17.10
N ASP A 235 -8.69 6.80 -16.68
CA ASP A 235 -9.63 5.70 -16.88
C ASP A 235 -10.39 5.41 -15.57
N GLY A 236 -9.72 4.90 -14.55
CA GLY A 236 -10.37 4.51 -13.29
C GLY A 236 -11.15 5.64 -12.61
N LEU A 237 -10.46 6.75 -12.31
CA LEU A 237 -11.08 7.93 -11.70
C LEU A 237 -11.87 8.77 -12.72
N GLY A 238 -11.47 8.79 -14.00
CA GLY A 238 -12.22 9.49 -15.06
C GLY A 238 -13.58 8.86 -15.35
N GLU A 239 -13.68 7.53 -15.32
CA GLU A 239 -14.95 6.81 -15.47
C GLU A 239 -15.76 6.80 -14.17
N GLY A 240 -15.10 6.92 -13.01
CA GLY A 240 -15.72 6.76 -11.69
C GLY A 240 -15.98 8.06 -10.93
N PHE A 241 -14.91 8.72 -10.49
CA PHE A 241 -14.98 9.91 -9.63
C PHE A 241 -15.39 11.15 -10.41
N GLU A 242 -14.81 11.38 -11.59
CA GLU A 242 -15.07 12.57 -12.42
C GLU A 242 -16.55 12.69 -12.79
N GLN A 243 -17.26 11.57 -12.97
CA GLN A 243 -18.70 11.57 -13.31
C GLN A 243 -19.62 11.88 -12.12
N ARG A 244 -19.08 12.11 -10.91
CA ARG A 244 -19.90 12.40 -9.72
C ARG A 244 -20.18 13.88 -9.57
N GLU A 245 -21.45 14.24 -9.69
CA GLU A 245 -21.95 15.60 -9.47
C GLU A 245 -21.66 16.11 -8.05
N ILE A 246 -21.03 17.28 -7.97
CA ILE A 246 -20.81 18.02 -6.73
C ILE A 246 -21.67 19.27 -6.74
N TYR A 247 -22.68 19.33 -5.87
CA TYR A 247 -23.63 20.43 -5.83
C TYR A 247 -23.01 21.73 -5.32
N LEU A 248 -23.22 22.82 -6.05
CA LEU A 248 -22.80 24.17 -5.70
C LEU A 248 -24.02 24.99 -5.25
N ASP A 249 -24.04 25.37 -3.98
CA ASP A 249 -25.08 26.25 -3.38
C ASP A 249 -24.76 27.75 -3.55
N GLY A 250 -23.60 28.08 -4.13
CA GLY A 250 -23.07 29.45 -4.22
C GLY A 250 -23.50 30.26 -5.45
N THR A 251 -24.15 29.65 -6.45
CA THR A 251 -24.60 30.36 -7.66
C THR A 251 -26.06 30.79 -7.53
N ARG A 252 -26.45 31.87 -8.22
CA ARG A 252 -27.79 32.50 -8.09
C ARG A 252 -28.97 31.52 -8.31
N TYR A 253 -28.75 30.46 -9.08
CA TYR A 253 -29.76 29.44 -9.39
C TYR A 253 -29.31 28.02 -9.01
N GLY A 254 -28.16 27.87 -8.33
CA GLY A 254 -27.52 26.58 -8.09
C GLY A 254 -26.79 26.03 -9.32
N GLY A 255 -25.96 25.01 -9.12
CA GLY A 255 -25.21 24.34 -10.18
C GLY A 255 -24.52 23.08 -9.65
N PHE A 256 -23.77 22.42 -10.52
CA PHE A 256 -22.89 21.33 -10.12
C PHE A 256 -21.54 21.45 -10.82
N MET A 257 -20.53 20.89 -10.17
CA MET A 257 -19.20 20.74 -10.74
C MET A 257 -18.79 19.28 -10.82
N TYR A 258 -17.95 18.98 -11.79
CA TYR A 258 -17.21 17.74 -11.96
C TYR A 258 -15.72 18.05 -11.87
N VAL A 259 -14.97 17.16 -11.22
CA VAL A 259 -13.54 17.35 -10.97
C VAL A 259 -12.80 16.19 -11.61
N SER A 260 -11.96 16.50 -12.60
CA SER A 260 -11.03 15.54 -13.18
C SER A 260 -9.63 15.73 -12.60
N LEU A 261 -8.95 14.62 -12.32
CA LEU A 261 -7.52 14.59 -12.02
C LEU A 261 -6.68 14.31 -13.26
N TRP A 262 -7.30 14.35 -14.45
CA TRP A 262 -6.65 14.12 -15.72
C TRP A 262 -7.11 15.15 -16.74
N ASN A 263 -6.22 15.50 -17.67
CA ASN A 263 -6.63 16.21 -18.87
C ASN A 263 -5.78 15.75 -20.07
N SER A 264 -6.32 15.90 -21.27
CA SER A 264 -5.65 15.53 -22.52
C SER A 264 -4.75 16.65 -23.07
N GLY A 265 -4.54 17.72 -22.31
CA GLY A 265 -3.76 18.88 -22.70
C GLY A 265 -2.25 18.65 -22.58
N ASP A 266 -1.47 19.55 -23.16
CA ASP A 266 0.00 19.53 -23.07
C ASP A 266 0.51 19.96 -21.67
N ASP A 267 -0.38 20.46 -20.81
CA ASP A 267 -0.13 20.93 -19.46
C ASP A 267 -0.41 19.87 -18.38
N TYR A 268 -0.82 18.66 -18.77
CA TYR A 268 -0.95 17.54 -17.83
C TYR A 268 0.43 17.01 -17.39
N TYR A 269 0.59 16.83 -16.08
CA TYR A 269 1.82 16.29 -15.49
C TYR A 269 1.52 15.46 -14.24
N ILE A 270 2.48 14.62 -13.88
CA ILE A 270 2.55 13.94 -12.58
C ILE A 270 3.96 14.16 -12.05
N ASP A 271 4.06 15.12 -11.16
CA ASP A 271 5.34 15.54 -10.58
C ASP A 271 5.47 14.95 -9.18
N ASN A 272 6.63 14.40 -8.86
CA ASN A 272 6.96 14.10 -7.48
C ASN A 272 7.16 15.40 -6.69
N GLN A 273 7.34 15.29 -5.39
CA GLN A 273 7.44 16.46 -4.53
C GLN A 273 8.54 17.45 -4.96
N ASP A 274 9.71 16.98 -5.36
CA ASP A 274 10.82 17.86 -5.74
C ASP A 274 10.55 18.57 -7.07
N GLU A 275 10.09 17.82 -8.09
CA GLU A 275 9.70 18.37 -9.40
C GLU A 275 8.58 19.40 -9.27
N PHE A 276 7.61 19.13 -8.39
CA PHE A 276 6.46 20.01 -8.18
C PHE A 276 6.86 21.32 -7.50
N GLU A 277 7.75 21.26 -6.50
CA GLU A 277 8.27 22.49 -5.86
C GLU A 277 9.10 23.32 -6.86
N ASP A 278 9.91 22.68 -7.71
CA ASP A 278 10.65 23.36 -8.78
C ASP A 278 9.71 24.02 -9.81
N ARG A 279 8.60 23.37 -10.15
CA ARG A 279 7.54 23.94 -11.00
C ARG A 279 6.93 25.19 -10.36
N LEU A 280 6.51 25.10 -9.09
CA LEU A 280 5.92 26.23 -8.37
C LEU A 280 6.89 27.42 -8.27
N MET A 281 8.18 27.17 -8.10
CA MET A 281 9.19 28.24 -8.11
C MET A 281 9.37 28.87 -9.49
N SER A 282 9.30 28.08 -10.56
CA SER A 282 9.44 28.56 -11.94
C SER A 282 8.23 29.40 -12.37
N ASP A 283 7.02 28.97 -12.03
CA ASP A 283 5.79 29.70 -12.31
C ASP A 283 5.72 31.01 -11.50
N GLY A 284 6.18 30.99 -10.23
CA GLY A 284 6.29 32.17 -9.39
C GLY A 284 7.31 33.22 -9.88
N MET A 285 8.35 32.82 -10.62
CA MET A 285 9.35 33.74 -11.20
C MET A 285 8.85 34.46 -12.46
N THR A 286 7.79 33.95 -13.10
CA THR A 286 7.24 34.53 -14.34
C THR A 286 6.36 35.77 -14.08
N MET A 287 5.90 35.97 -12.84
CA MET A 287 5.07 37.11 -12.42
C MET A 287 5.88 38.34 -11.95
N GLY A 288 7.21 38.34 -12.11
CA GLY A 288 8.12 39.38 -11.59
C GLY A 288 8.89 40.20 -12.63
N GLY A 289 8.53 40.14 -13.92
CA GLY A 289 9.27 40.78 -15.01
C GLY A 289 8.51 41.90 -15.73
N MET A 290 8.72 43.14 -15.27
CA MET A 290 8.53 44.47 -15.92
C MET A 290 7.37 44.72 -16.87
#